data_AF-A0A4Y8JXZ3-F1
#
_entry.id   AF-A0A4Y8JXZ3-F1
#
_cell.length_a   1.000
_cell.length_b   1.000
_cell.length_c   1.000
_cell.angle_alpha   90.00
_cell.angle_beta   90.00
_cell.angle_gamma   90.00
#
_symmetry.space_group_name_H-M   'P 1'
#
loop_
_entity.id
_entity.type
_entity.pdbx_description
1 polymer ?
#
loop_
_entity_poly.entity_id
_entity_poly.type
_entity_poly.pdbx_seq_one_letter_code
_entity_poly.pdbx_strand_id
1 'polypeptide(L)'
;MTDFTSTSTPTRTLSLSDQSDQTETLQPLDPAPEPETASVGQPAPRPVPRLTTTAAQRTALVVLVAIAALAVAFIVMLLVGVSSESINALAVFATPIASMVAAYYGITLSIQQVRSERAEKEKAIARADAADAASRETEVWASQMESGLRVAMAQLTAARIGTDSVTKAAGTPDDFF
;
A
#
# COMPACT_ATOMS: atom_id res chain seq x y z
N MET A 1 26.81 -46.79 23.24
CA MET A 1 27.03 -45.49 23.87
C MET A 1 25.99 -44.56 23.26
N THR A 2 24.86 -44.42 23.92
CA THR A 2 23.63 -43.77 23.42
C THR A 2 23.44 -42.45 24.15
N ASP A 3 23.61 -41.34 23.45
CA ASP A 3 23.30 -40.01 23.98
C ASP A 3 21.86 -39.64 23.61
N PHE A 4 21.04 -39.43 24.65
CA PHE A 4 19.68 -38.91 24.54
C PHE A 4 19.69 -37.39 24.72
N THR A 5 19.05 -36.71 23.77
CA THR A 5 18.62 -35.31 23.81
C THR A 5 17.80 -34.99 25.06
N SER A 6 18.04 -33.84 25.70
CA SER A 6 17.04 -33.18 26.56
C SER A 6 17.19 -31.67 26.51
N THR A 7 16.26 -31.07 25.78
CA THR A 7 15.80 -29.68 25.88
C THR A 7 15.30 -29.40 27.29
N SER A 8 15.72 -28.29 27.90
CA SER A 8 14.96 -27.69 29.01
C SER A 8 15.08 -26.16 28.99
N THR A 9 13.95 -25.52 28.70
CA THR A 9 13.68 -24.10 28.91
C THR A 9 13.12 -23.92 30.33
N PRO A 10 13.58 -22.92 31.09
CA PRO A 10 12.72 -22.24 32.06
C PRO A 10 12.74 -20.73 31.80
N THR A 11 11.60 -20.13 31.43
CA THR A 11 10.63 -19.48 32.34
C THR A 11 10.97 -18.02 32.63
N ARG A 12 10.21 -17.18 31.93
CA ARG A 12 9.83 -15.78 32.16
C ARG A 12 9.81 -15.35 33.64
N THR A 13 10.49 -14.25 33.93
CA THR A 13 10.18 -13.37 35.08
C THR A 13 10.11 -11.90 34.61
N LEU A 14 8.98 -11.28 34.92
CA LEU A 14 8.74 -9.84 34.79
C LEU A 14 9.55 -9.12 35.88
N SER A 15 10.39 -8.15 35.49
CA SER A 15 11.02 -7.23 36.43
C SER A 15 10.21 -5.93 36.44
N LEU A 16 9.42 -5.76 37.50
CA LEU A 16 8.65 -4.56 37.81
C LEU A 16 9.10 -4.06 39.18
N SER A 17 9.58 -2.82 39.20
CA SER A 17 9.66 -1.89 40.33
C SER A 17 10.83 -1.93 41.32
N ASP A 18 11.05 -0.71 41.84
CA ASP A 18 11.87 -0.24 42.97
C ASP A 18 13.34 0.12 42.62
N GLN A 19 13.90 1.29 42.99
CA GLN A 19 13.49 2.26 44.00
C GLN A 19 14.32 3.55 43.85
N SER A 20 13.70 4.69 44.19
CA SER A 20 14.28 5.89 44.84
C SER A 20 15.56 6.56 44.31
N ASP A 21 15.40 7.78 43.79
CA ASP A 21 16.25 8.90 44.22
C ASP A 21 15.48 10.23 44.10
N GLN A 22 14.78 10.59 45.18
CA GLN A 22 14.33 11.94 45.47
C GLN A 22 15.03 12.39 46.77
N THR A 23 15.84 13.43 46.69
CA THR A 23 16.13 14.33 47.81
C THR A 23 16.51 15.68 47.21
N GLU A 24 15.53 16.58 47.02
CA GLU A 24 15.32 17.77 47.86
C GLU A 24 16.61 18.54 48.21
N THR A 25 16.79 19.71 47.60
CA THR A 25 17.51 20.82 48.23
C THR A 25 16.69 22.10 48.03
N LEU A 26 16.53 22.79 49.14
CA LEU A 26 15.55 23.81 49.46
C LEU A 26 15.75 25.12 48.68
N GLN A 27 14.61 25.74 48.38
CA GLN A 27 14.41 27.10 47.88
C GLN A 27 15.01 28.15 48.83
N PRO A 28 15.29 29.38 48.35
CA PRO A 28 14.47 30.48 48.88
C PRO A 28 14.01 31.52 47.85
N LEU A 29 12.77 31.93 48.10
CA LEU A 29 11.91 33.02 47.65
C LEU A 29 12.50 34.22 46.85
N ASP A 30 11.69 34.62 45.86
CA ASP A 30 11.62 35.86 45.08
C ASP A 30 11.91 37.19 45.83
N PRO A 31 12.25 38.23 45.06
CA PRO A 31 11.35 39.38 45.02
C PRO A 31 10.97 39.83 43.60
N ALA A 32 9.65 39.89 43.36
CA ALA A 32 8.82 40.95 42.76
C ALA A 32 9.26 41.71 41.47
N PRO A 33 8.28 42.18 40.66
CA PRO A 33 8.42 42.39 39.21
C PRO A 33 8.49 43.88 38.80
N GLU A 34 9.38 44.24 37.87
CA GLU A 34 9.41 45.55 37.19
C GLU A 34 10.05 45.43 35.78
N PRO A 35 9.81 46.37 34.85
CA PRO A 35 8.62 46.44 34.02
C PRO A 35 8.94 46.24 32.52
N GLU A 36 7.87 46.06 31.76
CA GLU A 36 7.79 46.08 30.30
C GLU A 36 8.87 46.94 29.61
N THR A 37 9.80 46.30 28.90
CA THR A 37 10.41 46.92 27.72
C THR A 37 9.81 46.22 26.51
N ALA A 38 8.80 46.86 25.93
CA ALA A 38 8.14 46.45 24.70
C ALA A 38 9.16 46.27 23.57
N SER A 39 9.69 45.05 23.42
CA SER A 39 10.37 44.65 22.19
C SER A 39 9.29 44.36 21.16
N VAL A 40 8.97 45.42 20.41
CA VAL A 40 8.31 45.46 19.09
C VAL A 40 8.14 44.07 18.50
N GLY A 41 6.87 43.65 18.37
CA GLY A 41 6.46 42.38 17.80
C GLY A 41 7.17 42.13 16.47
N GLN A 42 8.09 41.17 16.50
CA GLN A 42 8.67 40.62 15.30
C GLN A 42 7.55 39.90 14.54
N PRO A 43 7.25 40.28 13.28
CA PRO A 43 6.20 39.59 12.54
C PRO A 43 6.63 38.13 12.38
N ALA A 44 5.82 37.22 12.93
CA ALA A 44 6.02 35.79 12.77
C ALA A 44 6.22 35.49 11.27
N PRO A 45 7.24 34.71 10.88
CA PRO A 45 7.47 34.39 9.48
C PRO A 45 6.21 33.73 8.94
N ARG A 46 5.56 34.38 7.97
CA ARG A 46 4.41 33.82 7.27
C ARG A 46 4.83 32.44 6.74
N PRO A 47 4.04 31.38 6.96
CA PRO A 47 4.33 30.09 6.37
C PRO A 47 4.24 30.25 4.85
N VAL A 48 5.40 30.33 4.20
CA VAL A 48 5.46 30.19 2.75
C VAL A 48 4.85 28.83 2.42
N PRO A 49 3.84 28.76 1.53
CA PRO A 49 3.31 27.48 1.12
C PRO A 49 4.46 26.74 0.46
N ARG A 50 4.98 25.71 1.14
CA ARG A 50 5.94 24.79 0.54
C ARG A 50 5.16 24.04 -0.53
N LEU A 51 5.19 24.54 -1.77
CA LEU A 51 4.80 23.73 -2.92
C LEU A 51 5.74 22.53 -2.91
N THR A 52 5.25 21.41 -2.39
CA THR A 52 5.97 20.14 -2.41
C THR A 52 5.95 19.64 -3.85
N THR A 53 6.82 20.21 -4.66
CA THR A 53 7.01 19.75 -6.03
C THR A 53 7.62 18.36 -5.98
N THR A 54 6.89 17.38 -6.48
CA THR A 54 7.38 16.00 -6.57
C THR A 54 8.59 15.95 -7.50
N ALA A 55 9.48 14.96 -7.34
CA ALA A 55 10.62 14.80 -8.23
C ALA A 55 10.19 14.73 -9.71
N ALA A 56 9.06 14.06 -10.00
CA ALA A 56 8.46 14.03 -11.33
C ALA A 56 8.05 15.41 -11.83
N GLN A 57 7.43 16.26 -10.99
CA GLN A 57 7.04 17.62 -11.36
C GLN A 57 8.26 18.51 -11.63
N ARG A 58 9.34 18.38 -10.83
CA ARG A 58 10.59 19.11 -11.07
C ARG A 58 11.22 18.69 -12.39
N THR A 59 11.30 17.39 -12.67
CA THR A 59 11.82 16.88 -13.95
C THR A 59 10.96 17.36 -15.12
N ALA A 60 9.64 17.29 -15.01
CA ALA A 60 8.73 17.80 -16.04
C ALA A 60 8.93 19.30 -16.31
N LEU A 61 9.12 20.11 -15.26
CA LEU A 61 9.42 21.53 -15.40
C LEU A 61 10.78 21.77 -16.09
N VAL A 62 11.83 21.01 -15.72
CA VAL A 62 13.15 21.11 -16.37
C VAL A 62 13.05 20.76 -17.86
N VAL A 63 12.33 19.70 -18.21
CA VAL A 63 12.09 19.30 -19.60
C VAL A 63 11.33 20.39 -20.37
N LEU A 64 10.29 20.96 -19.77
CA LEU A 64 9.51 22.03 -20.37
C LEU A 64 10.38 23.28 -20.63
N VAL A 65 11.19 23.68 -19.65
CA VAL A 65 12.15 24.78 -19.80
C VAL A 65 13.18 24.47 -20.88
N ALA A 66 13.71 23.25 -20.94
CA ALA A 66 14.68 22.85 -21.96
C ALA A 66 14.08 22.89 -23.38
N ILE A 67 12.86 22.38 -23.56
CA ILE A 67 12.14 22.42 -24.85
C ILE A 67 11.84 23.88 -25.23
N ALA A 68 11.38 24.70 -24.29
CA ALA A 68 11.13 26.11 -24.53
C ALA A 68 12.41 26.86 -24.93
N ALA A 69 13.52 26.61 -24.25
CA ALA A 69 14.82 27.20 -24.58
C ALA A 69 15.29 26.81 -25.99
N LEU A 70 15.16 25.53 -26.35
CA LEU A 70 15.49 25.05 -27.70
C LEU A 70 14.58 25.67 -28.77
N ALA A 71 13.27 25.79 -28.50
CA ALA A 71 12.33 26.41 -29.42
C ALA A 71 12.65 27.90 -29.63
N VAL A 72 12.96 28.63 -28.56
CA VAL A 72 13.37 30.04 -28.64
C VAL A 72 14.68 30.17 -29.43
N ALA A 73 15.67 29.33 -29.15
CA ALA A 73 16.94 29.32 -29.89
C ALA A 73 16.70 29.07 -31.40
N PHE A 74 15.81 28.13 -31.74
CA PHE A 74 15.44 27.85 -33.12
C PHE A 74 14.72 29.02 -33.80
N ILE A 75 13.79 29.70 -33.11
CA ILE A 75 13.10 30.88 -33.64
C ILE A 75 14.10 32.02 -33.91
N VAL A 76 15.01 32.28 -32.98
CA VAL A 76 16.07 33.29 -33.17
C VAL A 76 16.93 32.94 -34.38
N MET A 77 17.27 31.66 -34.53
CA MET A 77 18.06 31.19 -35.66
C MET A 77 17.34 31.39 -37.02
N LEU A 78 16.02 31.19 -37.07
CA LEU A 78 15.22 31.48 -38.27
C LEU A 78 15.19 32.97 -38.60
N LEU A 79 15.05 33.83 -37.59
CA LEU A 79 15.02 35.30 -37.79
C LEU A 79 16.36 35.86 -38.26
N VAL A 80 17.47 35.26 -37.83
CA VAL A 80 18.83 35.66 -38.23
C VAL A 80 19.23 35.08 -39.60
N GLY A 81 18.47 34.12 -40.15
CA GLY A 81 18.73 33.55 -41.47
C GLY A 81 19.99 32.69 -41.51
N VAL A 82 20.22 31.89 -40.47
CA VAL A 82 21.44 31.08 -40.32
C VAL A 82 21.37 29.80 -41.18
N SER A 83 22.53 29.35 -41.70
CA SER A 83 22.62 28.20 -42.62
C SER A 83 22.22 26.86 -41.97
N SER A 84 21.85 25.89 -42.81
CA SER A 84 21.41 24.54 -42.40
C SER A 84 22.45 23.79 -41.56
N GLU A 85 23.72 24.14 -41.66
CA GLU A 85 24.82 23.53 -40.92
C GLU A 85 24.72 23.78 -39.41
N SER A 86 24.30 24.98 -38.98
CA SER A 86 24.15 25.25 -37.54
C SER A 86 22.86 24.63 -36.95
N ILE A 87 21.87 24.31 -37.79
CA ILE A 87 20.66 23.57 -37.38
C ILE A 87 21.08 22.13 -37.06
N ASN A 88 21.93 21.55 -37.91
CA ASN A 88 22.48 20.23 -37.66
C ASN A 88 23.36 20.21 -36.40
N ALA A 89 24.18 21.25 -36.17
CA ALA A 89 24.95 21.38 -34.93
C ALA A 89 24.07 21.44 -33.68
N LEU A 90 22.93 22.15 -33.73
CA LEU A 90 21.96 22.20 -32.63
C LEU A 90 21.40 20.82 -32.31
N ALA A 91 21.10 20.01 -33.33
CA ALA A 91 20.60 18.65 -33.13
C ALA A 91 21.60 17.77 -32.37
N VAL A 92 22.90 17.91 -32.64
CA VAL A 92 23.96 17.17 -31.92
C VAL A 92 23.98 17.53 -30.42
N PHE A 93 23.70 18.77 -30.05
CA PHE A 93 23.61 19.19 -28.64
C PHE A 93 22.28 18.84 -27.98
N ALA A 94 21.17 18.87 -28.72
CA ALA A 94 19.84 18.55 -28.20
C ALA A 94 19.63 17.05 -27.97
N THR A 95 20.23 16.21 -28.82
CA THR A 95 20.01 14.74 -28.82
C THR A 95 20.37 14.08 -27.49
N PRO A 96 21.51 14.37 -26.84
CA PRO A 96 21.84 13.79 -25.53
C PRO A 96 20.83 14.15 -24.44
N ILE A 97 20.35 15.39 -24.42
CA ILE A 97 19.37 15.85 -23.42
C ILE A 97 18.04 15.11 -23.63
N ALA A 98 17.56 15.02 -24.87
CA ALA A 98 16.35 14.29 -25.20
C ALA A 98 16.48 12.79 -24.88
N SER A 99 17.63 12.18 -25.18
CA SER A 99 17.93 10.77 -24.90
C SER A 99 17.88 10.46 -23.40
N MET A 100 18.48 11.32 -22.57
CA MET A 100 18.49 11.14 -21.12
C MET A 100 17.08 11.22 -20.52
N VAL A 101 16.25 12.15 -21.01
CA VAL A 101 14.86 12.29 -20.59
C VAL A 101 14.02 11.09 -21.03
N ALA A 102 14.19 10.64 -22.28
CA ALA A 102 13.51 9.46 -22.79
C ALA A 102 13.85 8.20 -22.01
N ALA A 103 15.13 8.01 -21.65
CA ALA A 103 15.56 6.91 -20.81
C ALA A 103 14.96 6.98 -19.39
N TYR A 104 14.98 8.16 -18.77
CA TYR A 104 14.40 8.35 -17.43
C TYR A 104 12.91 7.98 -17.40
N TYR A 105 12.13 8.49 -18.35
CA TYR A 105 10.70 8.20 -18.41
C TYR A 105 10.39 6.79 -18.91
N GLY A 106 11.17 6.25 -19.86
CA GLY A 106 11.00 4.87 -20.34
C GLY A 106 11.23 3.83 -19.24
N ILE A 107 12.27 4.02 -18.42
CA ILE A 107 12.54 3.14 -17.27
C ILE A 107 11.45 3.31 -16.20
N THR A 108 11.04 4.55 -15.90
CA THR A 108 10.02 4.80 -14.88
C THR A 108 8.66 4.19 -15.26
N LEU A 109 8.26 4.32 -16.53
CA LEU A 109 6.99 3.77 -17.03
C LEU A 109 7.01 2.23 -17.03
N SER A 110 8.10 1.61 -17.45
CA SER A 110 8.22 0.14 -17.45
C SER A 110 8.15 -0.45 -16.04
N ILE A 111 8.74 0.23 -15.04
CA ILE A 111 8.62 -0.20 -13.63
C ILE A 111 7.17 -0.06 -13.14
N GLN A 112 6.50 1.04 -13.48
CA GLN A 112 5.10 1.23 -13.09
C GLN A 112 4.18 0.19 -13.71
N GLN A 113 4.42 -0.17 -14.98
CA GLN A 113 3.65 -1.21 -15.67
C GLN A 113 3.84 -2.58 -15.02
N VAL A 114 5.07 -3.00 -14.71
CA VAL A 114 5.28 -4.29 -14.04
C VAL A 114 4.64 -4.30 -12.64
N ARG A 115 4.65 -3.17 -11.94
CA ARG A 115 3.99 -3.04 -10.64
C ARG A 115 2.47 -3.14 -10.76
N SER A 116 1.85 -2.48 -11.75
CA SER A 116 0.41 -2.58 -11.96
C SER A 116 0.01 -3.99 -12.37
N GLU A 117 0.76 -4.63 -13.27
CA GLU A 117 0.52 -6.02 -13.66
C GLU A 117 0.64 -6.99 -12.47
N ARG A 118 1.61 -6.77 -11.58
CA ARG A 118 1.74 -7.57 -10.34
C ARG A 118 0.57 -7.32 -9.38
N ALA A 119 0.15 -6.07 -9.20
CA ALA A 119 -0.99 -5.73 -8.34
C ALA A 119 -2.31 -6.33 -8.86
N GLU A 120 -2.49 -6.35 -10.18
CA GLU A 120 -3.66 -6.97 -10.82
C GLU A 120 -3.66 -8.50 -10.66
N LYS A 121 -2.49 -9.14 -10.84
CA LYS A 121 -2.34 -10.59 -10.60
C LYS A 121 -2.60 -10.96 -9.14
N GLU A 122 -2.03 -10.22 -8.20
CA GLU A 122 -2.26 -10.46 -6.77
C GLU A 122 -3.73 -10.33 -6.41
N LYS A 123 -4.41 -9.31 -6.95
CA LYS A 123 -5.86 -9.13 -6.75
C LYS A 123 -6.68 -10.28 -7.37
N ALA A 124 -6.22 -10.86 -8.47
CA ALA A 124 -6.89 -12.01 -9.09
C ALA A 124 -6.72 -13.27 -8.24
N ILE A 125 -5.52 -13.53 -7.71
CA ILE A 125 -5.25 -14.65 -6.79
C ILE A 125 -6.11 -14.50 -5.53
N ALA A 126 -6.14 -13.31 -4.92
CA ALA A 126 -6.96 -13.07 -3.74
C ALA A 126 -8.46 -13.31 -3.98
N ARG A 127 -8.98 -13.04 -5.19
CA ARG A 127 -10.37 -13.36 -5.54
C ARG A 127 -10.60 -14.85 -5.74
N ALA A 128 -9.63 -15.57 -6.33
CA ALA A 128 -9.70 -17.01 -6.48
C ALA A 128 -9.68 -17.71 -5.11
N ASP A 129 -8.75 -17.31 -4.24
CA ASP A 129 -8.64 -17.85 -2.87
C ASP A 129 -9.91 -17.59 -2.06
N ALA A 130 -10.54 -16.41 -2.21
CA ALA A 130 -11.81 -16.11 -1.56
C ALA A 130 -12.97 -16.99 -2.08
N ALA A 131 -12.98 -17.29 -3.38
CA ALA A 131 -13.99 -18.18 -3.97
C ALA A 131 -13.78 -19.65 -3.54
N ASP A 132 -12.52 -20.10 -3.45
CA ASP A 132 -12.18 -21.44 -2.96
C ASP A 132 -12.56 -21.60 -1.48
N ALA A 133 -12.31 -20.59 -0.66
CA ALA A 133 -12.73 -20.59 0.74
C ALA A 133 -14.26 -20.66 0.87
N ALA A 134 -14.99 -19.83 0.11
CA ALA A 134 -16.46 -19.86 0.09
C ALA A 134 -17.02 -21.20 -0.41
N SER A 135 -16.36 -21.84 -1.38
CA SER A 135 -16.76 -23.15 -1.90
C SER A 135 -16.61 -24.24 -0.84
N ARG A 136 -15.49 -24.26 -0.10
CA ARG A 136 -15.26 -25.19 1.02
C ARG A 136 -16.28 -25.00 2.13
N GLU A 137 -16.60 -23.75 2.46
CA GLU A 137 -17.66 -23.46 3.43
C GLU A 137 -19.01 -23.99 2.96
N THR A 138 -19.34 -23.80 1.68
CA THR A 138 -20.59 -24.30 1.10
C THR A 138 -20.68 -25.84 1.13
N GLU A 139 -19.58 -26.55 0.86
CA GLU A 139 -19.51 -28.00 0.98
C GLU A 139 -19.75 -28.48 2.43
N VAL A 140 -19.19 -27.77 3.41
CA VAL A 140 -19.44 -28.06 4.84
C VAL A 140 -20.91 -27.87 5.19
N TRP A 141 -21.52 -26.75 4.76
CA TRP A 141 -22.96 -26.49 4.96
C TRP A 141 -23.84 -27.56 4.28
N ALA A 142 -23.49 -27.97 3.06
CA ALA A 142 -24.21 -29.00 2.32
C ALA A 142 -24.14 -30.35 3.04
N SER A 143 -22.96 -30.76 3.51
CA SER A 143 -22.79 -32.02 4.26
C SER A 143 -23.59 -32.05 5.57
N GLN A 144 -23.70 -30.90 6.25
CA GLN A 144 -24.50 -30.77 7.46
C GLN A 144 -26.00 -30.88 7.18
N MET A 145 -26.48 -30.23 6.11
CA MET A 145 -27.86 -30.33 5.65
C MET A 145 -28.22 -31.75 5.23
N GLU A 146 -27.33 -32.43 4.51
CA GLU A 146 -27.51 -33.83 4.11
C GLU A 146 -27.61 -34.76 5.33
N SER A 147 -26.70 -34.60 6.31
CA SER A 147 -26.75 -35.38 7.55
C SER A 147 -28.04 -35.12 8.35
N GLY A 148 -28.48 -33.85 8.46
CA GLY A 148 -29.74 -33.49 9.10
C GLY A 148 -30.95 -34.09 8.40
N LEU A 149 -30.95 -34.10 7.07
CA LEU A 149 -31.99 -34.72 6.25
C LEU A 149 -32.05 -36.24 6.45
N ARG A 150 -30.90 -36.93 6.45
CA ARG A 150 -30.84 -38.38 6.74
C ARG A 150 -31.42 -38.72 8.11
N VAL A 151 -31.11 -37.93 9.13
CA VAL A 151 -31.64 -38.12 10.49
C VAL A 151 -33.15 -37.88 10.55
N ALA A 152 -33.65 -36.84 9.88
CA ALA A 152 -35.09 -36.57 9.81
C ALA A 152 -35.85 -37.69 9.10
N MET A 153 -35.33 -38.19 7.97
CA MET A 153 -35.89 -39.33 7.24
C MET A 153 -35.96 -40.59 8.11
N ALA A 154 -34.88 -40.90 8.86
CA ALA A 154 -34.87 -42.04 9.77
C ALA A 154 -35.96 -41.93 10.86
N GLN A 155 -36.23 -40.73 11.38
CA GLN A 155 -37.30 -40.51 12.37
C GLN A 155 -38.71 -40.64 11.77
N LEU A 156 -38.94 -40.09 10.57
CA LEU A 156 -40.23 -40.23 9.87
C LEU A 156 -40.54 -41.70 9.57
N THR A 157 -39.54 -42.45 9.10
CA THR A 157 -39.65 -43.89 8.85
C THR A 157 -39.96 -44.67 10.14
N ALA A 158 -39.28 -44.34 11.25
CA ALA A 158 -39.58 -44.95 12.56
C ALA A 158 -41.01 -44.65 13.05
N ALA A 159 -41.55 -43.47 12.73
CA ALA A 159 -42.93 -43.07 13.01
C ALA A 159 -43.96 -43.63 12.01
N ARG A 160 -43.53 -44.36 10.96
CA ARG A 160 -44.35 -44.84 9.83
C ARG A 160 -45.12 -43.74 9.09
N ILE A 161 -44.53 -42.55 9.02
CA ILE A 161 -45.09 -41.42 8.25
C ILE A 161 -44.49 -41.48 6.84
N GLY A 162 -45.32 -41.30 5.80
CA GLY A 162 -44.86 -41.36 4.40
C GLY A 162 -43.83 -40.28 4.07
N THR A 163 -42.75 -40.68 3.38
CA THR A 163 -41.58 -39.82 3.09
C THR A 163 -41.51 -39.31 1.65
N ASP A 164 -42.46 -39.71 0.78
CA ASP A 164 -42.44 -39.44 -0.66
C ASP A 164 -42.36 -37.94 -1.01
N SER A 165 -43.01 -37.08 -0.22
CA SER A 165 -42.96 -35.63 -0.41
C SER A 165 -41.60 -35.02 -0.09
N VAL A 166 -40.86 -35.62 0.85
CA VAL A 166 -39.54 -35.16 1.28
C VAL A 166 -38.49 -35.59 0.26
N THR A 167 -38.54 -36.83 -0.22
CA THR A 167 -37.66 -37.33 -1.29
C THR A 167 -37.83 -36.52 -2.57
N LYS A 168 -39.08 -36.21 -2.94
CA LYS A 168 -39.39 -35.37 -4.11
C LYS A 168 -38.92 -33.92 -3.96
N ALA A 169 -38.99 -33.35 -2.75
CA ALA A 169 -38.53 -31.99 -2.49
C ALA A 169 -36.99 -31.88 -2.41
N ALA A 170 -36.30 -32.92 -1.95
CA ALA A 170 -34.85 -32.97 -1.87
C ALA A 170 -34.17 -33.26 -3.23
N GLY A 171 -34.92 -33.70 -4.24
CA GLY A 171 -34.40 -33.97 -5.59
C GLY A 171 -33.40 -35.13 -5.67
N THR A 172 -33.31 -35.94 -4.61
CA THR A 172 -32.44 -37.11 -4.50
C THR A 172 -33.10 -38.35 -5.13
N PRO A 173 -32.34 -39.26 -5.76
CA PRO A 173 -32.86 -40.54 -6.28
C PRO A 173 -33.56 -41.36 -5.19
N ASP A 174 -34.53 -42.20 -5.59
CA ASP A 174 -35.36 -42.99 -4.67
C ASP A 174 -34.54 -43.92 -3.75
N ASP A 175 -33.31 -44.28 -4.13
CA ASP A 175 -32.38 -45.16 -3.38
C ASP A 175 -31.27 -44.41 -2.59
N PHE A 176 -31.37 -43.09 -2.38
CA PHE A 176 -30.28 -42.29 -1.76
C PHE A 176 -30.18 -42.37 -0.22
N PHE A 177 -31.26 -42.76 0.47
CA PHE A 177 -31.39 -42.74 1.94
C PHE A 177 -31.36 -44.12 2.58
#